data_AF-A0A1M6RJW2-F1
#
_entry.id   AF-A0A1M6RJW2-F1
#
_cell.length_a   1.000
_cell.length_b   1.000
_cell.length_c   1.000
_cell.angle_alpha   90.00
_cell.angle_beta   90.00
_cell.angle_gamma   90.00
#
_symmetry.space_group_name_H-M   'P 1'
#
loop_
_entity.id
_entity.type
_entity.pdbx_description
1 polymer ?
#
loop_
_entity_poly.entity_id
_entity_poly.type
_entity_poly.pdbx_seq_one_letter_code
_entity_poly.pdbx_strand_id
1 'polypeptide(L)'
;MATSVDFVEFVCGQVSGTGAVRYKKMFGEYMVYIDDKPLLLVCDNTVFVKILPCLDELMANADRGYPYNGAKEHYALDIEDRDLTTAVIEALLPVIPIPKPKKKKADKSVQVGDLAALKKWDRINKQDQKLLLSNVFCRTCGVTTIVNYSINDDKFGIVLCGECKQCGTKVARVIENEWFGGK
;
A
#
# COMPACT_ATOMS: atom_id res chain seq x y z
N MET A 1 -4.59 17.98 -17.85
CA MET A 1 -4.35 19.21 -17.06
C MET A 1 -4.36 18.77 -15.60
N ALA A 2 -3.60 19.37 -14.69
CA ALA A 2 -3.59 18.85 -13.31
C ALA A 2 -4.86 19.27 -12.57
N THR A 3 -5.59 18.31 -12.01
CA THR A 3 -6.73 18.58 -11.13
C THR A 3 -6.28 19.39 -9.90
N SER A 4 -7.01 20.47 -9.58
CA SER A 4 -6.72 21.31 -8.42
C SER A 4 -7.07 20.61 -7.11
N VAL A 5 -6.30 20.85 -6.04
CA VAL A 5 -6.61 20.33 -4.70
C VAL A 5 -7.98 20.84 -4.22
N ASP A 6 -8.26 22.12 -4.47
CA ASP A 6 -9.52 22.79 -4.14
C ASP A 6 -10.76 22.07 -4.70
N PHE A 7 -10.69 21.62 -5.96
CA PHE A 7 -11.78 20.88 -6.58
C PHE A 7 -12.02 19.53 -5.90
N VAL A 8 -10.96 18.83 -5.48
CA VAL A 8 -11.09 17.55 -4.77
C VAL A 8 -11.66 17.75 -3.37
N GLU A 9 -11.31 18.85 -2.70
CA GLU A 9 -11.90 19.23 -1.42
C GLU A 9 -13.40 19.56 -1.57
N PHE A 10 -13.77 20.25 -2.65
CA PHE A 10 -15.18 20.49 -3.00
C PHE A 10 -15.94 19.18 -3.22
N VAL A 11 -15.40 18.25 -4.01
CA VAL A 11 -15.98 16.92 -4.24
C VAL A 11 -16.16 16.19 -2.91
N CYS A 12 -15.13 16.20 -2.04
CA CYS A 12 -15.22 15.59 -0.71
C CYS A 12 -16.30 16.24 0.16
N GLY A 13 -16.51 17.55 0.03
CA GLY A 13 -17.58 18.28 0.70
C GLY A 13 -18.98 17.83 0.24
N GLN A 14 -19.18 17.63 -1.06
CA GLN A 14 -20.47 17.18 -1.61
C GLN A 14 -20.84 15.77 -1.14
N VAL A 15 -19.85 14.88 -1.08
CA VAL A 15 -20.06 13.50 -0.62
C VAL A 15 -20.01 13.34 0.90
N SER A 16 -19.68 14.41 1.63
CA SER A 16 -19.65 14.44 3.08
C SER A 16 -21.07 14.22 3.63
N GLY A 17 -21.30 13.06 4.24
CA GLY A 17 -22.61 12.61 4.73
C GLY A 17 -23.01 11.22 4.26
N THR A 18 -22.37 10.70 3.21
CA THR A 18 -22.62 9.34 2.69
C THR A 18 -21.72 8.27 3.33
N GLY A 19 -20.69 8.68 4.08
CA GLY A 19 -19.72 7.77 4.67
C GLY A 19 -18.39 8.42 5.05
N ALA A 20 -17.39 7.60 5.34
CA ALA A 20 -16.04 8.05 5.65
C ALA A 20 -15.26 8.37 4.35
N VAL A 21 -15.08 9.66 4.06
CA VAL A 21 -14.46 10.14 2.82
C VAL A 21 -12.95 10.32 2.99
N ARG A 22 -12.18 9.80 2.02
CA ARG A 22 -10.73 9.97 1.95
C ARG A 22 -10.28 10.07 0.51
N TYR A 23 -9.39 10.99 0.16
CA TYR A 23 -8.82 11.04 -1.19
C TYR A 23 -7.34 10.64 -1.20
N LYS A 24 -6.86 10.16 -2.35
CA LYS A 24 -5.44 9.86 -2.58
C LYS A 24 -5.02 10.34 -3.96
N LYS A 25 -3.93 11.09 -4.01
CA LYS A 25 -3.29 11.50 -5.26
C LYS A 25 -2.61 10.31 -5.94
N MET A 26 -2.91 10.10 -7.21
CA MET A 26 -2.33 9.06 -8.06
C MET A 26 -1.97 9.66 -9.42
N PHE A 27 -0.67 9.80 -9.69
CA PHE A 27 -0.16 10.15 -11.03
C PHE A 27 -0.64 11.49 -11.61
N GLY A 28 -0.90 12.48 -10.74
CA GLY A 28 -1.41 13.80 -11.13
C GLY A 28 -2.92 13.96 -10.92
N GLU A 29 -3.64 12.84 -10.86
CA GLU A 29 -5.08 12.77 -10.63
C GLU A 29 -5.42 12.34 -9.20
N TYR A 30 -6.71 12.36 -8.86
CA TYR A 30 -7.17 12.00 -7.52
C TYR A 30 -8.17 10.86 -7.57
N MET A 31 -8.10 9.99 -6.58
CA MET A 31 -9.09 8.95 -6.34
C MET A 31 -9.72 9.18 -4.98
N VAL A 32 -11.04 9.25 -4.94
CA VAL A 32 -11.85 9.42 -3.72
C VAL A 32 -12.36 8.07 -3.27
N TYR A 33 -12.14 7.79 -1.99
CA TYR A 33 -12.57 6.62 -1.26
C TYR A 33 -13.71 7.01 -0.34
N ILE A 34 -14.76 6.20 -0.30
CA ILE A 34 -15.86 6.31 0.64
C ILE A 34 -15.98 4.96 1.34
N ASP A 35 -15.89 4.93 2.67
CA ASP A 35 -15.81 3.69 3.47
C ASP A 35 -14.72 2.73 2.97
N ASP A 36 -13.53 3.30 2.72
CA ASP A 36 -12.36 2.62 2.16
C ASP A 36 -12.54 1.98 0.77
N LYS A 37 -13.67 2.22 0.11
CA LYS A 37 -13.96 1.75 -1.26
C LYS A 37 -13.64 2.84 -2.27
N PRO A 38 -12.88 2.55 -3.35
CA PRO A 38 -12.59 3.52 -4.39
C PRO A 38 -13.83 3.71 -5.28
N LEU A 39 -14.61 4.75 -4.99
CA LEU A 39 -15.88 5.00 -5.71
C LEU A 39 -15.70 6.01 -6.84
N LEU A 40 -14.97 7.11 -6.59
CA LEU A 40 -14.85 8.22 -7.54
C LEU A 40 -13.41 8.41 -8.00
N LEU A 41 -13.26 8.70 -9.29
CA LEU A 41 -12.01 9.11 -9.90
C LEU A 41 -12.17 10.57 -10.35
N VAL A 42 -11.23 11.44 -10.01
CA VAL A 42 -11.29 12.86 -10.36
C VAL A 42 -10.18 13.15 -11.35
N CYS A 43 -10.58 13.48 -12.58
CA CYS A 43 -9.68 13.79 -13.69
C CYS A 43 -10.07 15.07 -14.42
N ASP A 44 -9.11 15.96 -14.68
CA ASP A 44 -9.35 17.25 -15.36
C ASP A 44 -10.55 18.03 -14.78
N ASN A 45 -10.65 18.10 -13.44
CA ASN A 45 -11.79 18.69 -12.70
C ASN A 45 -13.17 18.10 -13.06
N THR A 46 -13.21 16.85 -13.51
CA THR A 46 -14.43 16.08 -13.77
C THR A 46 -14.43 14.83 -12.89
N VAL A 47 -15.59 14.46 -12.35
CA VAL A 47 -15.73 13.25 -11.54
C VAL A 47 -16.20 12.11 -12.43
N PHE A 48 -15.49 10.98 -12.36
CA PHE A 48 -15.77 9.79 -13.12
C PHE A 48 -16.10 8.62 -12.20
N VAL A 49 -17.13 7.87 -12.57
CA VAL A 49 -17.53 6.62 -11.91
C VAL A 49 -17.44 5.46 -12.87
N LYS A 50 -17.09 4.28 -12.34
CA LYS A 50 -17.00 3.08 -13.16
C LYS A 50 -18.39 2.68 -13.65
N ILE A 51 -18.49 2.36 -14.94
CA ILE A 51 -19.72 1.80 -15.52
C ILE A 51 -20.01 0.46 -14.84
N LEU A 52 -21.14 0.41 -14.13
CA LEU A 52 -21.64 -0.74 -13.42
C LEU A 52 -23.14 -0.89 -13.71
N PRO A 53 -23.66 -2.12 -13.79
CA PRO A 53 -25.06 -2.35 -14.15
C PRO A 53 -26.06 -1.74 -13.15
N CYS A 54 -25.65 -1.53 -11.90
CA CYS A 54 -26.47 -0.84 -10.89
C CYS A 54 -26.63 0.66 -11.14
N LEU A 55 -25.82 1.26 -12.02
CA LEU A 55 -25.89 2.68 -12.37
C LEU A 55 -26.54 2.93 -13.73
N ASP A 56 -26.93 1.89 -14.47
CA ASP A 56 -27.42 2.05 -15.84
C ASP A 56 -28.70 2.90 -15.89
N GLU A 57 -29.60 2.72 -14.92
CA GLU A 57 -30.84 3.51 -14.79
C GLU A 57 -30.57 4.93 -14.27
N LEU A 58 -29.70 5.08 -13.27
CA LEU A 58 -29.39 6.37 -12.64
C LEU A 58 -28.56 7.28 -13.55
N MET A 59 -27.67 6.70 -14.35
CA MET A 59 -26.72 7.37 -15.22
C MET A 59 -27.07 7.19 -16.71
N ALA A 60 -28.32 6.83 -17.03
CA ALA A 60 -28.77 6.59 -18.41
C ALA A 60 -28.54 7.80 -19.34
N ASN A 61 -28.70 9.00 -18.79
CA ASN A 61 -28.52 10.27 -19.50
C ASN A 61 -27.17 10.95 -19.20
N ALA A 62 -26.32 10.33 -18.38
CA ALA A 62 -25.05 10.91 -18.01
C ALA A 62 -24.05 10.78 -19.16
N ASP A 63 -23.21 11.80 -19.32
CA ASP A 63 -22.15 11.79 -20.31
C ASP A 63 -21.14 10.67 -20.01
N ARG A 64 -20.52 10.12 -21.06
CA ARG A 64 -19.53 9.05 -20.93
C ARG A 64 -18.20 9.56 -21.45
N GLY A 65 -17.18 9.41 -20.63
CA GLY A 65 -15.85 9.91 -20.92
C GLY A 65 -14.75 8.92 -20.59
N TYR A 66 -13.55 9.29 -21.00
CA TYR A 66 -12.32 8.57 -20.70
C TYR A 66 -11.49 9.41 -19.74
N PRO A 67 -11.21 8.92 -18.52
CA PRO A 67 -10.50 9.72 -17.53
C PRO A 67 -9.03 9.99 -17.89
N TYR A 68 -8.43 9.14 -18.73
CA TYR A 68 -7.10 9.35 -19.29
C TYR A 68 -6.96 8.57 -20.60
N ASN A 69 -5.94 8.91 -21.39
CA ASN A 69 -5.71 8.27 -22.69
C ASN A 69 -5.45 6.76 -22.52
N GLY A 70 -6.28 5.93 -23.15
CA GLY A 70 -6.24 4.45 -23.03
C GLY A 70 -6.96 3.88 -21.82
N ALA A 71 -7.72 4.69 -21.06
CA ALA A 71 -8.62 4.21 -20.02
C ALA A 71 -9.83 3.49 -20.62
N LYS A 72 -10.57 2.79 -19.76
CA LYS A 72 -11.92 2.32 -20.12
C LYS A 72 -12.88 3.51 -20.11
N GLU A 73 -14.06 3.32 -20.68
CA GLU A 73 -15.13 4.30 -20.59
C GLU A 73 -15.71 4.32 -19.16
N HIS A 74 -15.96 5.52 -18.64
CA HIS A 74 -16.53 5.81 -17.33
C HIS A 74 -17.70 6.79 -17.49
N TYR A 75 -18.68 6.76 -16.58
CA TYR A 75 -19.68 7.82 -16.56
C TYR A 75 -19.07 9.07 -15.94
N ALA A 76 -19.32 10.23 -16.57
CA ALA A 76 -19.08 11.53 -15.98
C ALA A 76 -20.21 11.82 -14.99
N LEU A 77 -19.87 11.83 -13.70
CA LEU A 77 -20.78 12.16 -12.63
C LEU A 77 -20.83 13.68 -12.46
N ASP A 78 -22.02 14.24 -12.58
CA ASP A 78 -22.26 15.63 -12.20
C ASP A 78 -22.29 15.75 -10.68
N ILE A 79 -21.21 16.30 -10.12
CA ILE A 79 -21.02 16.45 -8.67
C ILE A 79 -21.82 17.64 -8.11
N GLU A 80 -22.35 18.51 -8.97
CA GLU A 80 -23.19 19.63 -8.54
C GLU A 80 -24.60 19.16 -8.12
N ASP A 81 -25.07 18.05 -8.69
CA ASP A 81 -26.32 17.40 -8.31
C ASP A 81 -26.10 16.45 -7.10
N ARG A 82 -26.40 16.98 -5.92
CA ARG A 82 -26.17 16.27 -4.65
C ARG A 82 -27.10 15.07 -4.48
N ASP A 83 -28.33 15.15 -4.95
CA ASP A 83 -29.30 14.06 -4.88
C ASP A 83 -28.85 12.88 -5.74
N LEU A 84 -28.43 13.16 -6.98
CA LEU A 84 -27.88 12.17 -7.90
C LEU A 84 -26.57 11.57 -7.36
N THR A 85 -25.66 12.42 -6.86
CA THR A 85 -24.40 11.96 -6.26
C THR A 85 -24.64 11.00 -5.09
N THR A 86 -25.59 11.32 -4.22
CA THR A 86 -25.95 10.49 -3.07
C THR A 86 -26.51 9.14 -3.53
N ALA A 87 -27.48 9.14 -4.45
CA ALA A 87 -28.07 7.92 -5.00
C ALA A 87 -27.01 7.02 -5.68
N VAL A 88 -26.08 7.61 -6.42
CA VAL A 88 -24.97 6.89 -7.07
C VAL A 88 -24.07 6.23 -6.03
N ILE A 89 -23.69 6.94 -4.97
CA ILE A 89 -22.85 6.40 -3.89
C ILE A 89 -23.56 5.26 -3.15
N GLU A 90 -24.84 5.44 -2.82
CA GLU A 90 -25.66 4.41 -2.16
C GLU A 90 -25.79 3.14 -3.00
N ALA A 91 -25.93 3.28 -4.33
CA ALA A 91 -25.95 2.14 -5.26
C ALA A 91 -24.58 1.47 -5.40
N LEU A 92 -23.48 2.24 -5.34
CA LEU A 92 -22.12 1.74 -5.50
C LEU A 92 -21.56 1.06 -4.24
N LEU A 93 -21.93 1.54 -3.05
CA LEU A 93 -21.46 1.01 -1.76
C LEU A 93 -21.64 -0.51 -1.62
N PRO A 94 -22.80 -1.13 -1.89
CA PRO A 94 -22.96 -2.58 -1.77
C PRO A 94 -22.23 -3.37 -2.87
N VAL A 95 -21.99 -2.77 -4.03
CA VAL A 95 -21.41 -3.45 -5.20
C VAL A 95 -19.89 -3.44 -5.18
N ILE A 96 -19.27 -2.34 -4.72
CA ILE A 96 -17.81 -2.18 -4.74
C ILE A 96 -17.20 -2.83 -3.49
N PRO A 97 -16.39 -3.90 -3.65
CA PRO A 97 -15.72 -4.51 -2.51
C PRO A 97 -14.59 -3.60 -2.01
N ILE A 98 -14.34 -3.65 -0.70
CA ILE A 98 -13.19 -2.98 -0.10
C ILE A 98 -11.92 -3.62 -0.68
N PRO A 99 -10.97 -2.84 -1.23
CA PRO A 99 -9.71 -3.36 -1.72
C PRO A 99 -9.01 -4.08 -0.58
N LYS A 100 -8.74 -5.38 -0.76
CA LYS A 100 -8.08 -6.19 0.26
C LYS A 100 -6.81 -5.46 0.73
N PRO A 101 -6.61 -5.24 2.05
CA PRO A 101 -5.38 -4.65 2.53
C PRO A 101 -4.24 -5.50 1.99
N LYS A 102 -3.31 -4.87 1.27
CA LYS A 102 -2.13 -5.58 0.75
C LYS A 102 -1.48 -6.26 1.95
N LYS A 103 -1.51 -7.60 1.98
CA LYS A 103 -0.74 -8.38 2.95
C LYS A 103 0.68 -7.82 2.88
N LYS A 104 1.20 -7.33 4.01
CA LYS A 104 2.60 -6.93 4.11
C LYS A 104 3.40 -8.09 3.51
N LYS A 105 4.18 -7.83 2.45
CA LYS A 105 5.01 -8.87 1.85
C LYS A 105 5.83 -9.46 2.99
N ALA A 106 5.58 -10.73 3.32
CA ALA A 106 6.47 -11.47 4.20
C ALA A 106 7.86 -11.33 3.56
N ASP A 107 8.80 -10.86 4.35
CA ASP A 107 10.15 -10.61 3.88
C ASP A 107 10.74 -11.93 3.40
N LYS A 108 10.82 -12.09 2.06
CA LYS A 108 11.28 -13.31 1.39
C LYS A 108 12.79 -13.55 1.58
N SER A 109 13.50 -12.68 2.31
CA SER A 109 14.94 -12.79 2.46
C SER A 109 15.36 -13.76 3.56
N VAL A 110 14.42 -14.28 4.37
CA VAL A 110 14.70 -15.27 5.43
C VAL A 110 14.48 -16.69 4.92
N GLN A 111 15.56 -17.47 4.80
CA GLN A 111 15.48 -18.92 4.72
C GLN A 111 15.42 -19.49 6.15
N VAL A 112 14.38 -20.27 6.46
CA VAL A 112 14.19 -20.82 7.81
C VAL A 112 15.24 -21.89 8.07
N GLY A 113 16.26 -21.57 8.88
CA GLY A 113 17.24 -22.53 9.41
C GLY A 113 16.71 -23.21 10.67
N ASP A 114 16.42 -22.41 11.70
CA ASP A 114 16.01 -22.90 13.03
C ASP A 114 14.79 -22.17 13.61
N LEU A 115 13.80 -22.92 14.11
CA LEU A 115 12.60 -22.36 14.74
C LEU A 115 12.93 -21.60 16.05
N ALA A 116 13.92 -22.07 16.81
CA ALA A 116 14.38 -21.39 18.03
C ALA A 116 15.02 -20.03 17.71
N ALA A 117 15.85 -19.97 16.66
CA ALA A 117 16.51 -18.75 16.23
C ALA A 117 15.52 -17.73 15.67
N LEU A 118 14.49 -18.17 14.94
CA LEU A 118 13.39 -17.31 14.50
C LEU A 118 12.64 -16.66 15.67
N LYS A 119 12.35 -17.43 16.73
CA LYS A 119 11.69 -16.89 17.93
C LYS A 119 12.55 -15.84 18.62
N LYS A 120 13.88 -16.02 18.67
CA LYS A 120 14.81 -15.01 19.21
C LYS A 120 14.83 -13.77 18.32
N TRP A 121 14.95 -13.95 17.01
CA TRP A 121 14.96 -12.86 16.04
C TRP A 121 13.69 -12.00 16.11
N ASP A 122 12.51 -12.63 16.24
CA ASP A 122 11.22 -11.92 16.31
C ASP A 122 11.05 -11.07 17.59
N ARG A 123 11.80 -11.34 18.66
CA ARG A 123 11.82 -10.49 19.87
C ARG A 123 12.47 -9.13 19.62
N ILE A 124 13.35 -9.02 18.62
CA ILE A 124 13.97 -7.75 18.25
C ILE A 124 12.95 -6.93 17.46
N ASN A 125 12.79 -5.65 17.82
CA ASN A 125 11.89 -4.76 17.09
C ASN A 125 12.32 -4.58 15.62
N LYS A 126 11.40 -4.15 14.76
CA LYS A 126 11.66 -4.05 13.31
C LYS A 126 12.71 -3.00 12.93
N GLN A 127 12.89 -1.97 13.76
CA GLN A 127 13.88 -0.92 13.51
C GLN A 127 15.29 -1.47 13.72
N ASP A 128 15.50 -2.19 14.81
CA ASP A 128 16.77 -2.82 15.17
C ASP A 128 17.12 -3.97 14.23
N GLN A 129 16.13 -4.80 13.85
CA GLN A 129 16.32 -5.82 12.81
C GLN A 129 16.87 -5.18 11.52
N LYS A 130 16.31 -4.05 11.08
CA LYS A 130 16.76 -3.35 9.88
C LYS A 130 18.19 -2.83 10.03
N LEU A 131 18.54 -2.28 11.19
CA LEU A 131 19.89 -1.81 11.48
C LEU A 131 20.90 -2.96 11.42
N LEU A 132 20.61 -4.07 12.10
CA LEU A 132 21.44 -5.27 12.11
C LEU A 132 21.66 -5.86 10.71
N LEU A 133 20.61 -5.89 9.88
CA LEU A 133 20.71 -6.34 8.49
C LEU A 133 21.50 -5.40 7.58
N SER A 134 21.43 -4.09 7.83
CA SER A 134 22.11 -3.06 7.02
C SER A 134 23.56 -2.80 7.42
N ASN A 135 23.99 -3.34 8.56
CA ASN A 135 25.32 -3.15 9.13
C ASN A 135 26.08 -4.47 9.24
N VAL A 136 26.24 -5.15 8.11
CA VAL A 136 27.00 -6.39 7.99
C VAL A 136 28.32 -6.09 7.29
N PHE A 137 29.44 -6.59 7.83
CA PHE A 137 30.74 -6.38 7.21
C PHE A 137 30.98 -7.41 6.10
N CYS A 138 31.17 -6.91 4.89
CA CYS A 138 31.68 -7.65 3.75
C CYS A 138 33.17 -7.36 3.58
N ARG A 139 33.99 -8.41 3.44
CA ARG A 139 35.43 -8.26 3.19
C ARG A 139 35.74 -7.49 1.89
N THR A 140 34.86 -7.55 0.90
CA THR A 140 35.07 -6.93 -0.42
C THR A 140 34.54 -5.50 -0.48
N CYS A 141 33.40 -5.23 0.15
CA CYS A 141 32.68 -3.94 0.00
C CYS A 141 32.67 -3.07 1.26
N GLY A 142 33.14 -3.59 2.40
CA GLY A 142 32.97 -2.94 3.70
C GLY A 142 31.57 -3.15 4.25
N VAL A 143 30.97 -2.11 4.85
CA VAL A 143 29.62 -2.20 5.43
C VAL A 143 28.58 -2.37 4.33
N THR A 144 27.76 -3.41 4.44
CA THR A 144 26.75 -3.75 3.44
C THR A 144 25.47 -4.27 4.09
N THR A 145 24.44 -4.42 3.26
CA THR A 145 23.19 -5.09 3.66
C THR A 145 23.24 -6.57 3.32
N ILE A 146 22.89 -7.42 4.28
CA ILE A 146 22.74 -8.85 4.05
C ILE A 146 21.39 -9.16 3.40
N VAL A 147 21.40 -10.01 2.37
CA VAL A 147 20.21 -10.50 1.67
C VAL A 147 20.25 -12.02 1.58
N ASN A 148 19.11 -12.65 1.29
CA ASN A 148 18.97 -14.12 1.16
C ASN A 148 19.60 -14.87 2.34
N TYR A 149 19.34 -14.42 3.57
CA TYR A 149 20.00 -14.94 4.75
C TYR A 149 19.17 -16.04 5.44
N SER A 150 19.89 -16.93 6.11
CA SER A 150 19.37 -17.91 7.04
C SER A 150 19.68 -17.48 8.47
N ILE A 151 18.80 -17.84 9.40
CA ILE A 151 18.96 -17.55 10.83
C ILE A 151 19.19 -18.87 11.54
N ASN A 152 20.37 -19.02 12.12
CA ASN A 152 20.79 -20.21 12.85
C ASN A 152 20.97 -19.86 14.33
N ASP A 153 20.62 -20.80 15.21
CA ASP A 153 20.83 -20.63 16.64
C ASP A 153 22.30 -20.89 16.99
N ASP A 154 22.87 -20.09 17.87
CA ASP A 154 24.21 -20.30 18.39
C ASP A 154 24.22 -20.18 19.92
N LYS A 155 25.22 -20.80 20.56
CA LYS A 155 25.40 -20.74 22.02
C LYS A 155 25.40 -19.31 22.55
N PHE A 156 25.90 -18.35 21.78
CA PHE A 156 26.02 -16.95 22.19
C PHE A 156 24.93 -16.03 21.61
N GLY A 157 23.96 -16.56 20.85
CA GLY A 157 22.88 -15.75 20.28
C GLY A 157 22.28 -16.36 19.02
N ILE A 158 22.22 -15.56 17.95
CA ILE A 158 21.86 -16.04 16.61
C ILE A 158 22.89 -15.57 15.60
N VAL A 159 23.05 -16.34 14.52
CA VAL A 159 23.92 -15.98 13.41
C VAL A 159 23.08 -15.86 12.14
N LEU A 160 23.16 -14.71 11.49
CA LEU A 160 22.60 -14.46 10.17
C LEU A 160 23.65 -14.81 9.13
N CYS A 161 23.37 -15.80 8.27
CA CYS A 161 24.26 -16.23 7.20
C CYS A 161 23.61 -16.01 5.84
N GLY A 162 24.19 -15.17 4.99
CA GLY A 162 23.58 -14.75 3.73
C GLY A 162 24.58 -14.16 2.76
N GLU A 163 24.13 -13.22 1.94
CA GLU A 163 24.88 -12.67 0.82
C GLU A 163 24.98 -11.15 0.92
N CYS A 164 26.14 -10.61 0.54
CA CYS A 164 26.32 -9.18 0.37
C CYS A 164 25.43 -8.68 -0.76
N LYS A 165 24.62 -7.65 -0.52
CA LYS A 165 23.76 -7.06 -1.55
C LYS A 165 24.54 -6.49 -2.74
N GLN A 166 25.77 -6.04 -2.54
CA GLN A 166 26.57 -5.37 -3.58
C GLN A 166 27.36 -6.34 -4.46
N CYS A 167 28.03 -7.33 -3.87
CA CYS A 167 28.92 -8.23 -4.60
C CYS A 167 28.50 -9.70 -4.58
N GLY A 168 27.47 -10.07 -3.82
CA GLY A 168 27.00 -11.46 -3.70
C GLY A 168 27.88 -12.37 -2.85
N THR A 169 29.05 -11.91 -2.36
CA THR A 169 29.92 -12.69 -1.48
C THR A 169 29.18 -13.12 -0.21
N LYS A 170 29.44 -14.34 0.27
CA LYS A 170 28.88 -14.83 1.53
C LYS A 170 29.34 -13.97 2.70
N VAL A 171 28.38 -13.53 3.51
CA VAL A 171 28.62 -12.72 4.71
C VAL A 171 27.84 -13.31 5.88
N ALA A 172 28.34 -13.07 7.09
CA ALA A 172 27.70 -13.49 8.31
C ALA A 172 27.64 -12.33 9.32
N ARG A 173 26.59 -12.29 10.13
CA ARG A 173 26.44 -11.37 11.25
C ARG A 173 26.03 -12.14 12.48
N VAL A 174 26.83 -12.04 13.54
CA VAL A 174 26.47 -12.57 14.86
C VAL A 174 25.69 -11.49 15.61
N ILE A 175 24.61 -11.91 16.28
CA ILE A 175 23.82 -11.08 17.17
C ILE A 175 23.84 -11.76 18.53
N GLU A 176 24.48 -11.09 19.47
CA GLU A 176 24.75 -11.62 20.82
C GLU A 176 23.49 -11.66 21.67
N ASN A 177 23.49 -12.53 22.67
CA ASN A 177 22.34 -12.76 23.56
C ASN A 177 21.84 -11.49 24.27
N GLU A 178 22.71 -10.50 24.47
CA GLU A 178 22.41 -9.21 25.09
C GLU A 178 21.37 -8.40 24.30
N TRP A 179 21.21 -8.66 23.00
CA TRP A 179 20.16 -8.06 22.17
C TRP A 179 18.76 -8.67 22.42
N PHE A 180 18.67 -9.84 23.06
CA PHE A 180 17.41 -10.52 23.37
C PHE A 180 17.02 -10.43 24.85
N GLY A 181 17.93 -9.97 25.71
CA GLY A 181 17.71 -9.78 27.13
C GLY A 181 17.08 -8.43 27.41
N GLY A 182 15.76 -8.40 27.62
CA GLY A 182 15.12 -7.27 28.29
C GLY A 182 15.73 -7.10 29.69
N LYS A 183 15.98 -5.86 30.08
CA LYS A 183 15.93 -5.50 31.50
C LYS A 183 14.53 -5.76 32.03
#